data_AF-A0A6B9G3E4-F1
#
_entry.id   AF-A0A6B9G3E4-F1
#
_cell.length_a   1.000
_cell.length_b   1.000
_cell.length_c   1.000
_cell.angle_alpha   90.00
_cell.angle_beta   90.00
_cell.angle_gamma   90.00
#
_symmetry.space_group_name_H-M   'P 1'
#
loop_
_entity.id
_entity.type
_entity.pdbx_description
1 polymer ?
#
loop_
_entity_poly.entity_id
_entity_poly.type
_entity_poly.pdbx_seq_one_letter_code
_entity_poly.pdbx_strand_id
1 'polypeptide(L)'
;MRDRQAAGDDYLYDLKEAFKVYWSKGFHPDIGQDAHFAKPSEILTLSVRKSHIRQDTYSNEYGWSSTEEAWDLWGKAKSYKKPVSNAYLIYVVSEDRDAVIAAFIDDGAHAKCDQMEYMEGVIDLSYTLFQRLQKKPMPIAQHEFLFDDKWLSNSANE
;
A
#
# COMPACT_ATOMS: atom_id res chain seq x y z
N MET A 1 24.48 -1.04 -7.25
CA MET A 1 24.29 -0.96 -5.79
C MET A 1 24.00 0.49 -5.45
N ARG A 2 22.77 0.81 -5.02
CA ARG A 2 22.49 2.06 -4.32
C ARG A 2 22.49 1.72 -2.85
N ASP A 3 23.52 2.15 -2.12
CA ASP A 3 23.52 2.14 -0.67
C ASP A 3 22.37 3.04 -0.19
N ARG A 4 21.31 2.45 0.38
CA ARG A 4 20.15 3.20 0.88
C ARG A 4 20.15 3.16 2.40
N GLN A 5 20.86 4.11 2.97
CA GLN A 5 20.72 4.53 4.36
C GLN A 5 19.63 5.61 4.38
N ALA A 6 18.45 5.28 4.90
CA ALA A 6 17.21 6.05 4.82
C ALA A 6 16.70 6.26 3.37
N ALA A 7 15.41 6.05 3.14
CA ALA A 7 14.76 6.49 1.92
C ALA A 7 15.02 7.99 1.71
N GLY A 8 15.90 8.36 0.78
CA GLY A 8 16.12 9.76 0.42
C GLY A 8 14.84 10.41 -0.12
N ASP A 9 14.75 11.73 -0.01
CA ASP A 9 13.56 12.51 -0.40
C ASP A 9 13.06 12.20 -1.82
N ASP A 10 13.99 11.95 -2.76
CA ASP A 10 13.66 11.59 -4.15
C ASP A 10 12.93 10.26 -4.27
N TYR A 11 13.33 9.24 -3.50
CA TYR A 11 12.67 7.93 -3.55
C TYR A 11 11.26 8.00 -2.94
N LEU A 12 11.09 8.76 -1.85
CA LEU A 12 9.77 8.98 -1.26
C LEU A 12 8.87 9.80 -2.20
N TYR A 13 9.45 10.74 -2.94
CA TYR A 13 8.73 11.48 -3.98
C TYR A 13 8.24 10.54 -5.09
N ASP A 14 9.14 9.72 -5.64
CA ASP A 14 8.80 8.75 -6.70
C ASP A 14 7.73 7.76 -6.23
N LEU A 15 7.84 7.27 -4.99
CA LEU A 15 6.85 6.37 -4.40
C LEU A 15 5.48 7.04 -4.24
N LYS A 16 5.45 8.31 -3.84
CA LYS A 16 4.19 9.08 -3.74
C LYS A 16 3.56 9.27 -5.12
N GLU A 17 4.32 9.58 -6.16
CA GLU A 17 3.79 9.71 -7.53
C GLU A 17 3.31 8.36 -8.08
N ALA A 18 4.07 7.28 -7.85
CA ALA A 18 3.64 5.91 -8.16
C ALA A 18 2.32 5.55 -7.46
N PHE A 19 2.17 5.92 -6.19
CA PHE A 19 0.95 5.68 -5.43
C PHE A 19 -0.24 6.46 -5.99
N LYS A 20 -0.08 7.70 -6.45
CA LYS A 20 -1.17 8.43 -7.12
C LYS A 20 -1.63 7.74 -8.40
N VAL A 21 -0.71 7.21 -9.19
CA VAL A 21 -1.05 6.44 -10.41
C VAL A 21 -1.78 5.15 -10.05
N TYR A 22 -1.24 4.39 -9.08
CA TYR A 22 -1.89 3.19 -8.56
C TYR A 22 -3.30 3.49 -8.04
N TRP A 23 -3.45 4.55 -7.25
CA TRP A 23 -4.74 4.94 -6.69
C TRP A 23 -5.71 5.33 -7.80
N SER A 24 -5.31 6.10 -8.80
CA SER A 24 -6.21 6.49 -9.90
C SER A 24 -6.57 5.37 -10.88
N LYS A 25 -5.69 4.37 -11.07
CA LYS A 25 -5.83 3.33 -12.12
C LYS A 25 -6.03 1.90 -11.63
N GLY A 26 -5.82 1.65 -10.34
CA GLY A 26 -5.83 0.30 -9.75
C GLY A 26 -4.58 -0.54 -10.06
N PHE A 27 -3.59 0.01 -10.77
CA PHE A 27 -2.37 -0.69 -11.15
C PHE A 27 -1.17 0.26 -11.21
N HIS A 28 -0.03 -0.21 -10.71
CA HIS A 28 1.29 0.36 -10.94
C HIS A 28 2.34 -0.77 -10.90
N PRO A 29 3.36 -0.78 -11.77
CA PRO A 29 4.36 -1.84 -11.83
C PRO A 29 5.13 -2.05 -10.51
N ASP A 30 5.28 -0.99 -9.73
CA ASP A 30 6.02 -1.03 -8.46
C ASP A 30 5.14 -1.21 -7.22
N ILE A 31 3.83 -1.37 -7.39
CA ILE A 31 2.87 -1.59 -6.29
C ILE A 31 2.19 -2.93 -6.51
N GLY A 32 2.47 -3.86 -5.61
CA GLY A 32 2.06 -5.26 -5.70
C GLY A 32 0.76 -5.53 -4.97
N GLN A 33 0.74 -6.61 -4.19
CA GLN A 33 -0.43 -6.98 -3.41
C GLN A 33 -0.83 -5.87 -2.45
N ASP A 34 -2.13 -5.68 -2.30
CA ASP A 34 -2.72 -4.69 -1.41
C ASP A 34 -3.76 -5.37 -0.51
N ALA A 35 -3.72 -5.06 0.78
CA ALA A 35 -4.57 -5.68 1.78
C ALA A 35 -4.90 -4.72 2.93
N HIS A 36 -6.03 -4.96 3.59
CA HIS A 36 -6.34 -4.33 4.87
C HIS A 36 -5.55 -5.03 5.99
N PHE A 37 -5.28 -4.31 7.07
CA PHE A 37 -4.79 -4.93 8.30
C PHE A 37 -5.93 -5.67 9.01
N ALA A 38 -5.63 -6.85 9.54
CA ALA A 38 -6.61 -7.66 10.27
C ALA A 38 -6.46 -7.56 11.80
N LYS A 39 -5.34 -7.02 12.29
CA LYS A 39 -4.98 -6.93 13.70
C LYS A 39 -4.20 -5.65 13.99
N PRO A 40 -4.34 -5.08 15.20
CA PRO A 40 -5.31 -5.47 16.25
C PRO A 40 -6.77 -5.14 15.83
N SER A 41 -7.78 -5.65 16.54
CA SER A 41 -9.19 -5.57 16.09
C SER A 41 -9.70 -4.15 15.84
N GLU A 42 -9.16 -3.17 16.55
CA GLU A 42 -9.49 -1.74 16.38
C GLU A 42 -9.18 -1.22 14.98
N ILE A 43 -8.09 -1.71 14.36
CA ILE A 43 -7.66 -1.27 13.03
C ILE A 43 -8.68 -1.60 11.92
N LEU A 44 -9.53 -2.60 12.16
CA LEU A 44 -10.58 -3.03 11.23
C LEU A 44 -11.60 -1.92 10.95
N THR A 45 -11.71 -0.94 11.86
CA THR A 45 -12.65 0.19 11.75
C THR A 45 -12.01 1.46 11.16
N LEU A 46 -10.69 1.47 10.98
CA LEU A 46 -9.91 2.64 10.59
C LEU A 46 -9.49 2.64 9.12
N SER A 47 -9.95 1.65 8.34
CA SER A 47 -9.66 1.54 6.92
C SER A 47 -8.17 1.64 6.58
N VAL A 48 -7.31 1.10 7.46
CA VAL A 48 -5.86 1.08 7.26
C VAL A 48 -5.49 -0.08 6.35
N ARG A 49 -4.67 0.22 5.35
CA ARG A 49 -4.23 -0.71 4.33
C ARG A 49 -2.73 -0.68 4.17
N LYS A 50 -2.21 -1.73 3.55
CA LYS A 50 -0.82 -1.86 3.14
C LYS A 50 -0.75 -2.34 1.70
N SER A 51 0.10 -1.70 0.91
CA SER A 51 0.53 -2.22 -0.37
C SER A 51 1.99 -2.66 -0.29
N HIS A 52 2.29 -3.81 -0.88
CA HIS A 52 3.67 -4.26 -1.08
C HIS A 52 4.35 -3.40 -2.14
N ILE A 53 5.57 -2.94 -1.85
CA ILE A 53 6.34 -2.07 -2.75
C ILE A 53 7.47 -2.87 -3.37
N ARG A 54 7.67 -2.72 -4.69
CA ARG A 54 8.79 -3.35 -5.39
C ARG A 54 10.10 -2.88 -4.77
N GLN A 55 10.96 -3.85 -4.46
CA GLN A 55 12.30 -3.62 -3.96
C GLN A 55 13.32 -4.24 -4.92
N ASP A 56 14.57 -3.81 -4.82
CA ASP A 56 15.69 -4.45 -5.51
C ASP A 56 16.22 -5.67 -4.74
N THR A 57 15.52 -6.06 -3.67
CA THR A 57 15.79 -7.22 -2.82
C THR A 57 14.60 -8.17 -2.88
N TYR A 58 14.85 -9.38 -3.38
CA TYR A 58 13.83 -10.40 -3.59
C TYR A 58 14.12 -11.62 -2.72
N SER A 59 13.08 -12.33 -2.30
CA SER A 59 13.20 -13.54 -1.48
C SER A 59 12.34 -14.67 -2.04
N ASN A 60 12.59 -15.89 -1.60
CA ASN A 60 11.72 -17.04 -1.86
C ASN A 60 10.87 -17.42 -0.65
N GLU A 61 10.92 -16.62 0.43
CA GLU A 61 10.27 -16.89 1.71
C GLU A 61 8.75 -16.99 1.58
N TYR A 62 8.17 -16.20 0.67
CA TYR A 62 6.72 -16.18 0.41
C TYR A 62 6.38 -16.85 -0.93
N GLY A 63 7.22 -17.80 -1.36
CA GLY A 63 7.07 -18.55 -2.60
C GLY A 63 7.31 -17.70 -3.85
N TRP A 64 6.74 -18.11 -4.99
CA TRP A 64 6.98 -17.43 -6.28
C TRP A 64 6.62 -15.94 -6.26
N SER A 65 5.62 -15.52 -5.48
CA SER A 65 5.18 -14.12 -5.45
C SER A 65 6.22 -13.14 -4.89
N SER A 66 7.24 -13.60 -4.16
CA SER A 66 8.30 -12.74 -3.62
C SER A 66 9.54 -12.64 -4.51
N THR A 67 9.53 -13.25 -5.70
CA THR A 67 10.67 -13.27 -6.62
C THR A 67 10.71 -12.06 -7.55
N GLU A 68 11.89 -11.80 -8.10
CA GLU A 68 12.08 -10.81 -9.18
C GLU A 68 11.19 -11.11 -10.39
N GLU A 69 11.09 -12.39 -10.78
CA GLU A 69 10.28 -12.83 -11.91
C GLU A 69 8.80 -12.45 -11.73
N ALA A 70 8.25 -12.60 -10.51
CA ALA A 70 6.88 -12.22 -10.23
C ALA A 70 6.66 -10.72 -10.40
N TRP A 71 7.58 -9.90 -9.89
CA TRP A 71 7.56 -8.45 -10.08
C TRP A 71 7.71 -8.03 -11.54
N ASP A 72 8.55 -8.73 -12.30
CA ASP A 72 8.76 -8.49 -13.72
C ASP A 72 7.53 -8.82 -14.57
N LEU A 73 6.88 -9.95 -14.31
CA LEU A 73 5.63 -10.30 -15.00
C LEU A 73 4.49 -9.38 -14.59
N TRP A 74 4.42 -9.00 -13.31
CA TRP A 74 3.46 -8.02 -12.81
C TRP A 74 3.61 -6.66 -13.50
N GLY A 75 4.83 -6.11 -13.53
CA GLY A 75 5.08 -4.81 -14.14
C GLY A 75 4.82 -4.76 -15.65
N LYS A 76 4.85 -5.92 -16.32
CA LYS A 76 4.50 -6.07 -17.75
C LYS A 76 3.01 -6.38 -17.96
N ALA A 77 2.18 -6.38 -16.91
CA ALA A 77 0.79 -6.81 -16.92
C ALA A 77 0.59 -8.23 -17.51
N LYS A 78 1.56 -9.12 -17.32
CA LYS A 78 1.56 -10.51 -17.80
C LYS A 78 1.17 -11.54 -16.73
N SER A 79 0.87 -11.08 -15.51
CA SER A 79 0.45 -11.92 -14.39
C SER A 79 -0.69 -11.25 -13.64
N TYR A 80 -1.73 -12.03 -13.32
CA TYR A 80 -2.79 -11.62 -12.38
C TYR A 80 -2.40 -11.86 -10.93
N LYS A 81 -1.36 -12.66 -10.68
CA LYS A 81 -0.86 -12.91 -9.34
C LYS A 81 -0.02 -11.71 -8.91
N LYS A 82 -0.56 -10.96 -7.95
CA LYS A 82 0.09 -9.78 -7.37
C LYS A 82 1.34 -10.21 -6.58
N PRO A 83 2.50 -9.61 -6.83
CA PRO A 83 3.72 -9.94 -6.11
C PRO A 83 3.71 -9.35 -4.70
N VAL A 84 4.54 -9.92 -3.83
CA VAL A 84 4.75 -9.50 -2.45
C VAL A 84 6.22 -9.16 -2.21
N SER A 85 6.48 -8.38 -1.17
CA SER A 85 7.80 -7.97 -0.71
C SER A 85 7.77 -7.71 0.80
N ASN A 86 8.94 -7.51 1.41
CA ASN A 86 9.05 -7.13 2.81
C ASN A 86 9.04 -5.61 3.05
N ALA A 87 8.52 -4.85 2.08
CA ALA A 87 8.40 -3.40 2.14
C ALA A 87 6.94 -2.98 1.95
N TYR A 88 6.42 -2.13 2.84
CA TYR A 88 5.03 -1.69 2.83
C TYR A 88 4.92 -0.18 2.69
N LEU A 89 3.97 0.24 1.87
CA LEU A 89 3.35 1.55 1.97
C LEU A 89 2.04 1.41 2.75
N ILE A 90 1.96 2.05 3.91
CA ILE A 90 0.79 2.03 4.79
C ILE A 90 0.00 3.32 4.56
N TYR A 91 -1.31 3.17 4.36
CA TYR A 91 -2.19 4.30 4.09
C TYR A 91 -3.59 4.06 4.66
N VAL A 92 -4.33 5.16 4.85
CA VAL A 92 -5.73 5.14 5.29
C VAL A 92 -6.64 5.58 4.15
N VAL A 93 -7.89 5.10 4.16
CA VAL A 93 -8.88 5.44 3.14
C VAL A 93 -10.14 6.00 3.78
N SER A 94 -10.59 7.15 3.29
CA SER A 94 -11.85 7.78 3.72
C SER A 94 -13.07 7.25 2.96
N GLU A 95 -14.26 7.54 3.47
CA GLU A 95 -15.55 7.20 2.84
C GLU A 95 -15.70 7.76 1.40
N ASP A 96 -15.02 8.86 1.08
CA ASP A 96 -14.98 9.46 -0.27
C ASP A 96 -13.86 8.91 -1.15
N ARG A 97 -13.18 7.84 -0.70
CA ARG A 97 -12.06 7.20 -1.41
C ARG A 97 -10.81 8.09 -1.52
N ASP A 98 -10.68 9.14 -0.69
CA ASP A 98 -9.39 9.80 -0.49
C ASP A 98 -8.44 8.87 0.26
N ALA A 99 -7.19 8.79 -0.19
CA ALA A 99 -6.13 8.05 0.49
C ALA A 99 -5.07 9.00 1.06
N VAL A 100 -4.61 8.70 2.26
CA VAL A 100 -3.47 9.39 2.89
C VAL A 100 -2.42 8.37 3.29
N ILE A 101 -1.20 8.56 2.77
CA ILE A 101 -0.04 7.76 3.15
C ILE A 101 0.32 8.10 4.61
N ALA A 102 0.35 7.08 5.45
CA ALA A 102 0.63 7.18 6.87
C ALA A 102 2.10 6.83 7.18
N ALA A 103 2.63 5.80 6.54
CA ALA A 103 4.00 5.36 6.73
C ALA A 103 4.56 4.61 5.52
N PHE A 104 5.87 4.57 5.42
CA PHE A 104 6.60 3.68 4.52
C PHE A 104 7.62 2.89 5.33
N ILE A 105 7.66 1.58 5.11
CA ILE A 105 8.63 0.66 5.71
C ILE A 105 9.40 0.02 4.56
N ASP A 106 10.70 0.26 4.48
CA ASP A 106 11.56 -0.14 3.38
C ASP A 106 12.06 -1.59 3.46
N ASP A 107 12.16 -2.16 4.66
CA ASP A 107 12.42 -3.58 4.90
C ASP A 107 11.85 -4.05 6.26
N GLY A 108 11.70 -5.35 6.45
CA GLY A 108 11.20 -5.93 7.70
C GLY A 108 9.72 -5.65 7.97
N ALA A 109 8.95 -5.22 6.96
CA ALA A 109 7.60 -4.71 7.15
C ALA A 109 6.63 -5.74 7.73
N HIS A 110 6.79 -7.03 7.38
CA HIS A 110 6.03 -8.11 7.99
C HIS A 110 6.24 -8.14 9.51
N ALA A 111 7.49 -8.30 9.95
CA ALA A 111 7.84 -8.39 11.37
C ALA A 111 7.53 -7.10 12.13
N LYS A 112 7.71 -5.92 11.50
CA LYS A 112 7.41 -4.63 12.12
C LYS A 112 5.92 -4.47 12.41
N CYS A 113 5.06 -4.90 11.49
CA CYS A 113 3.61 -4.82 11.65
C CYS A 113 3.04 -5.85 12.63
N ASP A 114 3.81 -6.87 13.02
CA ASP A 114 3.42 -7.79 14.10
C ASP A 114 3.69 -7.19 15.50
N GLN A 115 4.42 -6.08 15.60
CA GLN A 115 4.67 -5.38 16.85
C GLN A 115 3.46 -4.54 17.24
N MET A 116 2.82 -4.89 18.36
CA MET A 116 1.65 -4.20 18.90
C MET A 116 1.87 -2.69 19.04
N GLU A 117 2.99 -2.28 19.64
CA GLU A 117 3.36 -0.86 19.84
C GLU A 117 3.44 -0.09 18.52
N TYR A 118 3.96 -0.70 17.45
CA TYR A 118 4.01 -0.04 16.15
C TYR A 118 2.60 0.15 15.58
N MET A 119 1.75 -0.87 15.70
CA MET A 119 0.38 -0.81 15.20
C MET A 119 -0.49 0.15 16.00
N GLU A 120 -0.27 0.30 17.31
CA GLU A 120 -0.90 1.34 18.13
C GLU A 120 -0.55 2.74 17.60
N GLY A 121 0.72 2.99 17.26
CA GLY A 121 1.12 4.25 16.63
C GLY A 121 0.44 4.51 15.27
N VAL A 122 0.24 3.46 14.45
CA VAL A 122 -0.51 3.57 13.19
C VAL A 122 -1.98 3.89 13.43
N ILE A 123 -2.58 3.32 14.48
CA ILE A 123 -3.97 3.57 14.88
C ILE A 123 -4.16 5.02 15.33
N ASP A 124 -3.30 5.51 16.22
CA ASP A 124 -3.34 6.90 16.71
C ASP A 124 -3.17 7.92 15.56
N LEU A 125 -2.25 7.61 14.64
CA LEU A 125 -2.06 8.42 13.44
C LEU A 125 -3.33 8.41 12.57
N SER A 126 -3.97 7.25 12.41
CA SER A 126 -5.20 7.11 11.63
C SER A 126 -6.33 7.96 12.21
N TYR A 127 -6.55 7.91 13.53
CA TYR A 127 -7.51 8.79 14.20
C TYR A 127 -7.21 10.26 13.95
N THR A 128 -5.95 10.67 14.09
CA THR A 128 -5.49 12.04 13.83
C THR A 128 -5.77 12.46 12.39
N LEU A 129 -5.49 11.59 11.42
CA LEU A 129 -5.71 11.87 10.00
C LEU A 129 -7.21 12.03 9.70
N PHE A 130 -8.08 11.14 10.17
CA PHE A 130 -9.52 11.27 9.95
C PHE A 130 -10.11 12.51 10.62
N GLN A 131 -9.64 12.86 11.82
CA GLN A 131 -10.03 14.11 12.48
C GLN A 131 -9.63 15.34 11.66
N ARG A 132 -8.42 15.35 11.09
CA ARG A 132 -7.93 16.46 10.26
C ARG A 132 -8.64 16.56 8.92
N LEU A 133 -8.94 15.42 8.29
CA LEU A 133 -9.69 15.36 7.05
C LEU A 133 -11.18 15.72 7.25
N GLN A 134 -11.68 15.65 8.48
CA GLN A 134 -13.10 15.73 8.80
C GLN A 134 -13.94 14.69 8.04
N LYS A 135 -13.37 13.50 7.84
CA LYS A 135 -13.99 12.38 7.11
C LYS A 135 -14.00 11.13 7.96
N LYS A 136 -14.90 10.19 7.63
CA LYS A 136 -14.90 8.87 8.26
C LYS A 136 -14.05 7.88 7.47
N PRO A 137 -13.55 6.82 8.12
CA PRO A 137 -12.93 5.69 7.43
C PRO A 137 -13.92 4.99 6.50
N MET A 138 -13.44 4.48 5.37
CA MET A 138 -14.25 3.63 4.50
C MET A 138 -14.58 2.31 5.22
N PRO A 139 -15.86 1.87 5.26
CA PRO A 139 -16.23 0.59 5.83
C PRO A 139 -15.52 -0.59 5.13
N ILE A 140 -15.10 -1.60 5.88
CA ILE A 140 -14.38 -2.76 5.33
C ILE A 140 -15.16 -3.49 4.23
N ALA A 141 -16.49 -3.52 4.30
CA ALA A 141 -17.34 -4.12 3.26
C ALA A 141 -17.26 -3.38 1.91
N GLN A 142 -16.77 -2.13 1.88
CA GLN A 142 -16.58 -1.38 0.65
C GLN A 142 -15.17 -1.53 0.08
N HIS A 143 -14.25 -2.19 0.79
CA HIS A 143 -12.85 -2.28 0.40
C HIS A 143 -12.62 -3.12 -0.86
N GLU A 144 -13.50 -4.07 -1.15
CA GLU A 144 -13.44 -4.84 -2.40
C GLU A 144 -13.71 -3.98 -3.64
N PHE A 145 -14.41 -2.85 -3.46
CA PHE A 145 -14.82 -1.92 -4.53
C PHE A 145 -13.89 -0.71 -4.68
N LEU A 146 -12.71 -0.70 -4.04
CA LEU A 146 -11.78 0.45 -4.04
C LEU A 146 -11.25 0.83 -5.43
N PHE A 147 -11.29 -0.13 -6.35
CA PHE A 147 -10.81 -0.01 -7.73
C PHE A 147 -11.89 -0.37 -8.75
N ASP A 148 -13.16 -0.25 -8.37
CA ASP A 148 -14.27 -0.32 -9.32
C ASP A 148 -14.19 0.84 -10.33
N ASP A 149 -14.70 0.62 -11.54
CA ASP A 149 -14.70 1.58 -12.65
C ASP A 149 -15.20 2.98 -12.25
N LYS A 150 -16.14 3.07 -11.30
CA LYS A 150 -16.67 4.36 -10.80
C LYS A 150 -15.61 5.27 -10.15
N TRP A 151 -14.52 4.70 -9.67
CA TRP A 151 -13.43 5.41 -9.00
C TRP A 151 -12.21 5.64 -9.88
N LEU A 152 -12.09 4.86 -10.95
CA LEU A 152 -10.92 4.89 -11.80
C LEU A 152 -11.04 6.02 -12.81
N SER A 153 -9.91 6.66 -13.10
CA SER A 153 -9.85 7.59 -14.23
C SER A 153 -10.07 6.80 -15.51
N ASN A 154 -11.16 7.07 -16.23
CA ASN A 154 -11.36 6.53 -17.57
C ASN A 154 -10.26 7.05 -18.49
N SER A 155 -9.29 6.20 -18.86
CA SER A 155 -8.30 6.47 -19.91
C SER A 155 -8.90 6.52 -21.33
N ALA A 156 -10.19 6.87 -21.47
CA ALA A 156 -10.90 6.89 -22.74
C ALA A 156 -11.02 8.29 -23.38
N ASN A 157 -10.44 9.35 -22.79
CA ASN A 157 -10.41 10.69 -23.37
C ASN A 157 -9.09 11.42 -23.03
N GLU A 158 -7.97 10.98 -23.61
CA GLU A 158 -6.81 11.83 -23.88
C GLU A 158 -6.25 11.50 -25.27
#